data_AF-A0A662RKM8-F1
#
_entry.id   AF-A0A662RKM8-F1
#
_cell.length_a   1.000
_cell.length_b   1.000
_cell.length_c   1.000
_cell.angle_alpha   90.00
_cell.angle_beta   90.00
_cell.angle_gamma   90.00
#
_symmetry.space_group_name_H-M   'P 1'
#
loop_
_entity.id
_entity.type
_entity.pdbx_description
1 polymer ?
#
loop_
_entity_poly.entity_id
_entity_poly.type
_entity_poly.pdbx_seq_one_letter_code
_entity_poly.pdbx_strand_id
1 'polypeptide(L)'
;MKTERRYWVNAPFGIPDFFDTEDFEVDEEERKKLKHIDAELERAGFFFGETEWVYKTWDKEEAIEMANIAREIWKEWSEDQADTVSITAQPICPKCGELGRFSDEYCSKCGTKLLPKAELNIDTGEVIPVK
;
A
#
# COMPACT_ATOMS: atom_id res chain seq x y z
N MET A 1 5.51 -22.27 13.96
CA MET A 1 6.21 -21.31 13.09
C MET A 1 5.23 -20.20 12.75
N LYS A 2 5.50 -18.96 13.16
CA LYS A 2 4.74 -17.82 12.64
C LYS A 2 5.14 -17.70 11.17
N THR A 3 4.21 -17.86 10.24
CA THR A 3 4.45 -17.56 8.83
C THR A 3 4.63 -16.06 8.70
N GLU A 4 5.86 -15.60 8.66
CA GLU A 4 6.21 -14.19 8.46
C GLU A 4 5.74 -13.77 7.07
N ARG A 5 4.77 -12.86 7.02
CA ARG A 5 4.27 -12.25 5.78
C ARG A 5 4.94 -10.91 5.61
N ARG A 6 5.20 -10.52 4.36
CA ARG A 6 5.53 -9.13 4.04
C ARG A 6 4.25 -8.36 3.73
N TYR A 7 4.13 -7.18 4.33
CA TYR A 7 3.03 -6.24 4.16
C TYR A 7 3.53 -5.00 3.42
N TRP A 8 2.71 -4.54 2.48
CA TRP A 8 2.91 -3.31 1.73
C TRP A 8 1.76 -2.39 2.08
N VAL A 9 2.06 -1.26 2.73
CA VAL A 9 1.09 -0.19 2.92
C VAL A 9 1.18 0.69 1.69
N ASN A 10 0.06 0.84 0.98
CA ASN A 10 -0.03 1.65 -0.21
C ASN A 10 -0.88 2.88 0.10
N ALA A 11 -0.37 4.05 -0.24
CA ALA A 11 -1.08 5.32 -0.16
C ALA A 11 -1.12 5.97 -1.56
N PRO A 12 -2.23 6.67 -1.90
CA PRO A 12 -2.38 7.28 -3.21
C PRO A 12 -1.27 8.30 -3.46
N PHE A 13 -1.00 8.58 -4.73
CA PHE A 13 -0.03 9.58 -5.13
C PHE A 13 -0.69 10.96 -5.24
N GLY A 14 0.00 11.98 -4.72
CA GLY A 14 -0.48 13.36 -4.72
C GLY A 14 -0.77 13.92 -6.11
N ILE A 15 0.11 13.68 -7.08
CA ILE A 15 0.06 14.36 -8.38
C ILE A 15 0.37 13.32 -9.45
N PRO A 16 -0.48 12.97 -10.43
CA PRO A 16 -0.03 12.11 -11.52
C PRO A 16 1.07 12.83 -12.33
N ASP A 17 2.34 12.59 -11.99
CA ASP A 17 3.51 13.10 -12.73
C ASP A 17 3.57 12.61 -14.19
N PHE A 18 2.65 11.71 -14.58
CA PHE A 18 2.72 10.96 -15.84
C PHE A 18 1.61 11.26 -16.83
N PHE A 19 0.60 12.06 -16.48
CA PHE A 19 -0.34 12.56 -17.48
C PHE A 19 0.05 13.99 -17.82
N ASP A 20 0.45 14.22 -19.08
CA ASP A 20 0.36 15.52 -19.74
C ASP A 20 -1.09 16.01 -19.63
N THR A 21 -1.47 16.56 -18.47
CA THR A 21 -2.77 17.20 -18.28
C THR A 21 -2.64 18.62 -18.76
N GLU A 22 -2.55 18.81 -20.08
CA GLU A 22 -2.97 20.08 -20.69
C GLU A 22 -4.47 20.36 -20.37
N ASP A 23 -5.20 19.37 -19.82
CA ASP A 23 -6.64 19.43 -19.52
C ASP A 23 -7.03 19.47 -18.03
N PHE A 24 -6.09 19.44 -17.08
CA PHE A 24 -6.41 19.51 -15.64
C PHE A 24 -5.58 20.61 -14.97
N GLU A 25 -6.12 21.82 -14.95
CA GLU A 25 -5.57 22.93 -14.15
C GLU A 25 -5.75 22.61 -12.65
N VAL A 26 -4.83 21.82 -12.09
CA VAL A 26 -4.66 21.72 -10.64
C VAL A 26 -4.16 23.08 -10.17
N ASP A 27 -4.92 23.74 -9.31
CA ASP A 27 -4.57 25.09 -8.87
C ASP A 27 -3.27 25.10 -8.02
N GLU A 28 -2.64 26.27 -7.89
CA GLU A 28 -1.37 26.38 -7.16
C GLU A 28 -1.49 25.99 -5.67
N GLU A 29 -2.68 26.14 -5.09
CA GLU A 29 -2.95 25.77 -3.70
C GLU A 29 -2.98 24.25 -3.54
N GLU A 30 -3.74 23.55 -4.38
CA GLU A 30 -3.76 22.09 -4.44
C GLU A 30 -2.36 21.52 -4.68
N ARG A 31 -1.60 22.07 -5.63
CA ARG A 31 -0.21 21.64 -5.86
C ARG A 31 0.68 21.80 -4.62
N LYS A 32 0.47 22.83 -3.80
CA LYS A 32 1.20 23.00 -2.53
C LYS A 32 0.78 21.98 -1.48
N LYS A 33 -0.51 21.65 -1.40
CA LYS A 33 -1.04 20.61 -0.49
C LYS A 33 -0.41 19.25 -0.81
N LEU A 34 -0.42 18.87 -2.09
CA LEU A 34 0.08 17.56 -2.54
C LEU A 34 1.58 17.41 -2.29
N LYS A 35 2.37 18.47 -2.55
CA LYS A 35 3.80 18.50 -2.18
C LYS A 35 4.05 18.39 -0.68
N HIS A 36 3.13 18.89 0.14
CA HIS A 36 3.23 18.74 1.59
C HIS A 36 3.02 17.29 2.00
N ILE A 37 1.95 16.66 1.49
CA ILE A 37 1.63 15.24 1.71
C ILE A 37 2.82 14.35 1.32
N ASP A 38 3.37 14.55 0.12
CA ASP A 38 4.52 13.79 -0.38
C ASP A 38 5.72 13.89 0.58
N ALA A 39 6.01 15.10 1.08
CA ALA A 39 7.10 15.31 2.04
C ALA A 39 6.83 14.69 3.41
N GLU A 40 5.57 14.62 3.85
CA GLU A 40 5.20 13.96 5.11
C GLU A 40 5.28 12.44 5.01
N LEU A 41 4.80 11.86 3.91
CA LEU A 41 4.93 10.42 3.64
C LEU A 41 6.40 9.99 3.55
N GLU A 42 7.24 10.77 2.85
CA GLU A 42 8.68 10.51 2.79
C GLU A 42 9.33 10.56 4.18
N ARG A 43 8.97 11.54 5.03
CA ARG A 43 9.45 11.61 6.42
C ARG A 43 8.98 10.44 7.28
N ALA A 44 7.78 9.94 7.03
CA ALA A 44 7.24 8.74 7.67
C ALA A 44 7.92 7.44 7.17
N GLY A 45 8.80 7.53 6.17
CA GLY A 45 9.57 6.39 5.65
C GLY A 45 8.91 5.67 4.49
N PHE A 46 7.83 6.22 3.92
CA PHE A 46 7.31 5.75 2.64
C PHE A 46 8.30 6.09 1.53
N PHE A 47 8.34 5.27 0.49
CA PHE A 47 9.07 5.56 -0.73
C PHE A 47 8.10 5.50 -1.92
N PHE A 48 8.39 6.26 -2.96
CA PHE A 48 7.58 6.26 -4.16
C PHE A 48 7.81 4.98 -4.98
N GLY A 49 6.73 4.23 -5.23
CA GLY A 49 6.69 3.05 -6.08
C GLY A 49 6.54 3.41 -7.57
N GLU A 50 5.84 2.57 -8.34
CA GLU A 50 5.55 2.89 -9.75
C GLU A 50 4.44 3.93 -9.90
N THR A 51 3.40 3.86 -9.05
CA THR A 51 2.22 4.72 -9.13
C THR A 51 1.69 5.20 -7.79
N GLU A 52 2.32 4.79 -6.69
CA GLU A 52 1.79 4.95 -5.32
C GLU A 52 2.93 5.04 -4.31
N TRP A 53 2.65 5.63 -3.14
CA TRP A 53 3.57 5.61 -2.01
C TRP A 53 3.49 4.28 -1.29
N VAL A 54 4.65 3.67 -1.01
CA VAL A 54 4.72 2.33 -0.43
C VAL A 54 5.57 2.33 0.84
N TYR A 55 5.06 1.69 1.90
CA TYR A 55 5.84 1.29 3.07
C TYR A 55 5.90 -0.24 3.16
N LYS A 56 7.09 -0.79 3.38
CA LYS A 56 7.31 -2.25 3.42
C LYS A 56 7.72 -2.69 4.82
N THR A 57 6.96 -3.61 5.41
CA THR A 57 7.31 -4.23 6.68
C THR A 57 6.98 -5.73 6.71
N TRP A 58 7.54 -6.44 7.68
CA TRP A 58 7.21 -7.83 8.03
C TRP A 58 6.27 -7.92 9.23
N ASP A 59 6.09 -6.82 9.95
CA ASP A 59 5.28 -6.73 11.14
C ASP A 59 3.87 -6.25 10.77
N LYS A 60 2.85 -6.96 11.25
CA LYS A 60 1.46 -6.69 10.89
C LYS A 60 0.97 -5.45 11.64
N GLU A 61 1.31 -5.34 12.91
CA GLU A 61 0.94 -4.24 13.78
C GLU A 61 1.58 -2.94 13.29
N GLU A 62 2.85 -2.99 12.88
CA GLU A 62 3.53 -1.86 12.24
C GLU A 62 2.86 -1.47 10.92
N ALA A 63 2.45 -2.43 10.09
CA ALA A 63 1.75 -2.13 8.84
C ALA A 63 0.43 -1.37 9.09
N ILE A 64 -0.31 -1.74 10.15
CA ILE A 64 -1.55 -1.06 10.56
C ILE A 64 -1.23 0.34 11.07
N GLU A 65 -0.21 0.50 11.91
CA GLU A 65 0.24 1.80 12.40
C GLU A 65 0.59 2.75 11.25
N MET A 66 1.40 2.28 10.30
CA MET A 66 1.82 3.07 9.15
C MET A 66 0.66 3.39 8.20
N ALA A 67 -0.31 2.49 8.04
CA ALA A 67 -1.53 2.78 7.30
C ALA A 67 -2.36 3.89 7.96
N ASN A 68 -2.48 3.89 9.28
CA ASN A 68 -3.17 4.96 10.00
C ASN A 68 -2.43 6.30 9.89
N ILE A 69 -1.09 6.30 9.95
CA ILE A 69 -0.29 7.50 9.71
C ILE A 69 -0.58 8.06 8.30
N ALA A 70 -0.55 7.21 7.28
CA ALA A 70 -0.87 7.63 5.92
C ALA A 70 -2.31 8.13 5.79
N ARG A 71 -3.29 7.49 6.43
CA ARG A 71 -4.70 7.95 6.45
C ARG A 71 -4.83 9.33 7.07
N GLU A 72 -4.17 9.59 8.21
CA GLU A 72 -4.24 10.89 8.87
C GLU A 72 -3.56 12.00 8.06
N ILE A 73 -2.39 11.72 7.47
CA ILE A 73 -1.74 12.64 6.51
C ILE A 73 -2.73 12.96 5.38
N TRP A 74 -3.34 11.94 4.76
CA TRP A 74 -4.29 12.18 3.68
C TRP A 74 -5.54 12.91 4.12
N LYS A 75 -6.10 12.60 5.28
CA LYS A 75 -7.32 13.21 5.81
C LYS A 75 -7.17 14.70 6.10
N GLU A 76 -5.98 15.14 6.51
CA GLU A 76 -5.71 16.57 6.73
C GLU A 76 -5.82 17.40 5.44
N TRP A 77 -5.56 16.78 4.29
CA TRP A 77 -5.38 17.50 3.02
C TRP A 77 -6.37 17.10 1.92
N SER A 78 -6.99 15.92 2.00
CA SER A 78 -7.98 15.37 1.07
C SER A 78 -8.77 14.21 1.71
N GLU A 79 -9.94 14.52 2.26
CA GLU A 79 -10.82 13.52 2.91
C GLU A 79 -11.16 12.33 1.98
N ASP A 80 -11.35 12.59 0.68
CA ASP A 80 -11.74 11.57 -0.30
C ASP A 80 -10.62 10.54 -0.56
N GLN A 81 -9.35 10.93 -0.41
CA GLN A 81 -8.21 10.05 -0.71
C GLN A 81 -7.76 9.23 0.50
N ALA A 82 -8.13 9.63 1.73
CA ALA A 82 -7.77 8.90 2.94
C ALA A 82 -8.32 7.46 2.96
N ASP A 83 -9.49 7.22 2.37
CA ASP A 83 -10.10 5.89 2.32
C ASP A 83 -9.50 4.96 1.26
N THR A 84 -8.57 5.45 0.44
CA THR A 84 -7.87 4.64 -0.58
C THR A 84 -6.59 3.99 -0.05
N VAL A 85 -6.14 4.38 1.15
CA VAL A 85 -4.99 3.73 1.80
C VAL A 85 -5.32 2.26 2.04
N SER A 86 -4.41 1.38 1.65
CA SER A 86 -4.60 -0.07 1.73
C SER A 86 -3.35 -0.79 2.23
N ILE A 87 -3.55 -1.99 2.79
CA ILE A 87 -2.45 -2.88 3.18
C ILE A 87 -2.57 -4.16 2.36
N THR A 88 -1.56 -4.48 1.57
CA THR A 88 -1.49 -5.74 0.81
C THR A 88 -0.46 -6.68 1.43
N ALA A 89 -0.87 -7.90 1.75
CA ALA A 89 0.00 -8.97 2.22
C ALA A 89 0.40 -9.91 1.08
N GLN A 90 1.67 -10.33 1.07
CA GLN A 90 2.16 -11.30 0.08
C GLN A 90 1.42 -12.64 0.18
N PRO A 91 1.16 -13.30 -0.97
CA PRO A 91 0.58 -14.62 -0.99
C PRO A 91 1.55 -15.64 -0.37
N ILE A 92 1.01 -16.60 0.39
CA ILE A 92 1.76 -17.73 0.94
C ILE A 92 1.38 -19.01 0.21
N CYS A 93 2.37 -19.84 -0.07
CA CYS A 93 2.15 -21.20 -0.52
C CYS A 93 1.58 -22.07 0.62
N PRO A 94 0.35 -22.62 0.47
CA PRO A 94 -0.27 -23.42 1.51
C PRO A 94 0.43 -24.78 1.72
N LYS A 95 1.22 -25.24 0.74
CA LYS A 95 1.90 -26.54 0.80
C LYS A 95 3.27 -26.46 1.46
N CYS A 96 4.07 -25.45 1.14
CA CYS A 96 5.47 -25.37 1.58
C CYS A 96 5.80 -24.12 2.40
N GLY A 97 4.85 -23.21 2.61
CA GLY A 97 5.03 -21.99 3.40
C GLY A 97 5.87 -20.90 2.73
N GLU A 98 6.31 -21.10 1.49
CA GLU A 98 7.10 -20.12 0.75
C GLU A 98 6.26 -18.90 0.39
N LEU A 99 6.85 -17.71 0.48
CA LEU A 99 6.23 -16.47 0.02
C LEU A 99 6.26 -16.40 -1.51
N GLY A 100 5.11 -16.12 -2.10
CA GLY A 100 5.00 -15.74 -3.51
C GLY A 100 5.22 -14.25 -3.72
N ARG A 101 5.57 -13.86 -4.94
CA ARG A 101 5.49 -12.47 -5.37
C ARG A 101 4.02 -12.08 -5.55
N PHE A 102 3.71 -10.78 -5.54
CA PHE A 102 2.32 -10.30 -5.71
C PHE A 102 1.70 -10.70 -7.05
N SER A 103 2.53 -10.92 -8.07
CA SER A 103 2.12 -11.35 -9.42
C SER A 103 2.12 -12.87 -9.61
N ASP A 104 2.58 -13.65 -8.63
CA ASP A 104 2.73 -15.09 -8.81
C ASP A 104 1.39 -15.80 -8.59
N GLU A 105 0.97 -16.64 -9.54
CA GLU A 105 -0.16 -17.55 -9.35
C GLU A 105 0.25 -18.87 -8.68
N TYR A 106 1.51 -19.28 -8.88
CA TYR A 106 2.05 -20.56 -8.44
C TYR A 106 3.36 -20.36 -7.69
N CYS A 107 3.57 -21.20 -6.67
CA CYS A 107 4.78 -21.19 -5.87
C CYS A 107 5.99 -21.60 -6.71
N SER A 108 6.98 -20.72 -6.82
CA SER A 108 8.24 -20.96 -7.55
C SER A 108 9.05 -22.16 -7.04
N LYS A 109 8.84 -22.56 -5.78
CA LYS A 109 9.58 -23.66 -5.13
C LYS A 109 8.94 -25.03 -5.32
N CYS A 110 7.62 -25.13 -5.26
CA CYS A 110 6.93 -26.43 -5.24
C CYS A 110 5.80 -26.58 -6.26
N GLY A 111 5.56 -25.56 -7.09
CA GLY A 111 4.54 -25.55 -8.15
C GLY A 111 3.09 -25.53 -7.65
N THR A 112 2.85 -25.42 -6.35
CA THR A 112 1.49 -25.36 -5.80
C THR A 112 0.88 -23.99 -6.04
N LYS A 113 -0.41 -23.96 -6.40
CA LYS A 113 -1.16 -22.70 -6.54
C LYS A 113 -1.09 -21.92 -5.23
N LEU A 114 -0.68 -20.67 -5.31
CA LEU A 114 -0.59 -19.81 -4.14
C LEU A 114 -2.00 -19.48 -3.62
N LEU A 115 -2.11 -19.20 -2.33
CA LEU A 115 -3.28 -18.46 -1.85
C LEU A 115 -3.27 -17.08 -2.52
N PRO A 116 -4.43 -16.49 -2.82
CA PRO A 116 -4.45 -15.15 -3.37
C PRO A 116 -3.75 -14.15 -2.44
N LYS A 117 -3.26 -13.05 -3.02
CA LYS A 117 -2.87 -11.88 -2.22
C LYS A 117 -4.03 -11.50 -1.33
N ALA A 118 -3.72 -10.95 -0.16
CA ALA A 118 -4.76 -10.57 0.79
C ALA A 118 -4.62 -9.10 1.12
N GLU A 119 -5.76 -8.43 1.26
CA GLU A 119 -5.84 -7.09 1.83
C GLU A 119 -6.03 -7.21 3.35
N LEU A 120 -5.50 -6.25 4.09
CA LEU A 120 -5.75 -6.12 5.52
C LEU A 120 -6.77 -5.02 5.72
N ASN A 121 -7.85 -5.32 6.44
CA ASN A 121 -8.72 -4.28 6.95
C ASN A 121 -7.95 -3.48 8.01
N ILE A 122 -7.82 -2.17 7.80
CA ILE A 122 -7.02 -1.29 8.67
C ILE A 122 -7.68 -1.17 10.06
N ASP A 123 -9.01 -1.16 10.12
CA ASP A 123 -9.76 -0.93 11.35
C ASP A 123 -9.88 -2.21 12.22
N THR A 124 -10.08 -3.36 11.58
CA THR A 124 -10.28 -4.66 12.28
C THR A 124 -9.02 -5.51 12.30
N GLY A 125 -8.02 -5.21 11.48
CA GLY A 125 -6.83 -6.03 11.27
C GLY A 125 -7.12 -7.38 10.61
N GLU A 126 -8.33 -7.60 10.09
CA GLU A 126 -8.72 -8.85 9.44
C GLU A 126 -8.07 -8.99 8.05
N VAL A 127 -7.69 -10.22 7.70
CA VAL A 127 -7.11 -10.55 6.40
C VAL A 127 -8.25 -10.91 5.44
N ILE A 128 -8.45 -10.10 4.42
CA ILE A 128 -9.45 -10.28 3.36
C ILE A 128 -8.76 -10.86 2.13
N PRO A 129 -9.04 -12.12 1.74
CA PRO A 129 -8.49 -12.69 0.51
C PRO A 129 -9.01 -11.92 -0.72
N VAL A 130 -8.11 -11.45 -1.58
CA VAL A 130 -8.48 -10.82 -2.85
C VAL A 130 -8.84 -11.92 -3.85
N LYS A 131 -10.05 -11.90 -4.42
CA LYS A 131 -10.52 -12.97 -5.33
C LYS A 131 -10.00 -12.82 -6.75
#